data_AF-A0A399WL70-F1
#
_entry.id   AF-A0A399WL70-F1
#
_cell.length_a   1.000
_cell.length_b   1.000
_cell.length_c   1.000
_cell.angle_alpha   90.00
_cell.angle_beta   90.00
_cell.angle_gamma   90.00
#
_symmetry.space_group_name_H-M   'P 1'
#
loop_
_entity.id
_entity.type
_entity.pdbx_description
1 polymer ?
#
loop_
_entity_poly.entity_id
_entity_poly.type
_entity_poly.pdbx_seq_one_letter_code
_entity_poly.pdbx_strand_id
1 'polypeptide(L)'
;MDTFFVCPKCGNDKEFHIFTSSFQAIRQSPELGRRVNESDVLPSLRHNDTYIECKCCFQRIEYDSAASTGKRYIQMTQRLLQAKRNMPNRMS
;
A
#
# COMPACT_ATOMS: atom_id res chain seq x y z
N MET A 1 -2.85 10.49 7.03
CA MET A 1 -3.48 10.06 5.77
C MET A 1 -2.77 8.77 5.40
N ASP A 2 -3.43 7.63 5.54
CA ASP A 2 -2.74 6.34 5.58
C ASP A 2 -2.45 5.86 4.16
N THR A 3 -1.24 6.17 3.67
CA THR A 3 -0.82 5.78 2.33
C THR A 3 -0.86 4.26 2.18
N PHE A 4 -1.64 3.78 1.22
CA PHE A 4 -1.68 2.38 0.82
C PHE A 4 -0.52 2.09 -0.13
N PHE A 5 0.12 0.93 -0.02
CA PHE A 5 1.20 0.49 -0.88
C PHE A 5 0.91 -0.85 -1.54
N VAL A 6 1.45 -1.02 -2.75
CA VAL A 6 1.45 -2.27 -3.50
C VAL A 6 2.85 -2.47 -4.08
N CYS A 7 3.38 -3.68 -3.94
CA CYS A 7 4.68 -4.05 -4.50
C CYS A 7 4.53 -4.33 -6.00
N PRO A 8 5.14 -3.53 -6.89
CA PRO A 8 5.02 -3.74 -8.33
C PRO A 8 5.72 -5.01 -8.81
N LYS A 9 6.62 -5.58 -7.99
CA LYS A 9 7.38 -6.80 -8.33
C LYS A 9 6.62 -8.09 -8.06
N CYS A 10 5.91 -8.19 -6.93
CA CYS A 10 5.27 -9.44 -6.49
C CYS A 10 3.79 -9.32 -6.19
N GLY A 11 3.20 -8.13 -6.34
CA GLY A 11 1.78 -7.89 -6.08
C GLY A 11 1.38 -7.85 -4.60
N ASN A 12 2.30 -8.05 -3.65
CA ASN A 12 2.00 -7.89 -2.22
C ASN A 12 1.44 -6.50 -1.94
N ASP A 13 0.34 -6.45 -1.21
CA ASP A 13 -0.41 -5.26 -0.82
C ASP A 13 -0.78 -5.28 0.68
N LYS A 14 -0.17 -6.19 1.45
CA LYS A 14 -0.52 -6.45 2.86
C LYS A 14 0.49 -5.92 3.84
N GLU A 15 1.78 -6.17 3.65
CA GLU A 15 2.79 -5.88 4.68
C GLU A 15 4.04 -5.20 4.11
N PHE A 16 4.46 -4.12 4.76
CA PHE A 16 5.60 -3.31 4.35
C PHE A 16 6.36 -2.77 5.55
N HIS A 17 7.64 -2.50 5.36
CA HIS A 17 8.41 -1.59 6.20
C HIS A 17 8.51 -0.24 5.50
N ILE A 18 8.36 0.83 6.27
CA ILE A 18 8.52 2.21 5.84
C ILE A 18 9.80 2.73 6.47
N PHE A 19 10.69 3.27 5.64
CA PHE A 19 11.91 3.95 6.04
C PHE A 19 11.85 5.38 5.52
N THR A 20 11.61 6.34 6.40
CA THR A 20 11.71 7.78 6.14
C THR A 20 12.66 8.41 7.17
N SER A 21 12.35 9.59 7.70
CA SER A 21 12.96 10.09 8.96
C SER A 21 12.73 9.13 10.15
N SER A 22 11.74 8.24 10.04
CA SER A 22 11.44 7.18 10.99
C SER A 22 11.26 5.82 10.32
N PHE A 23 11.43 4.75 11.09
CA PHE A 23 11.05 3.40 10.74
C PHE A 23 9.65 3.06 11.26
N GLN A 24 8.85 2.42 10.42
CA GLN A 24 7.55 1.90 10.81
C GLN A 24 7.25 0.60 10.05
N ALA A 25 6.79 -0.45 10.74
CA ALA A 25 6.22 -1.62 10.10
C ALA A 25 4.70 -1.46 10.01
N ILE A 26 4.12 -1.73 8.84
CA ILE A 26 2.68 -1.58 8.64
C ILE A 26 2.06 -2.86 8.08
N ARG A 27 0.77 -3.03 8.39
CA ARG A 27 -0.14 -3.99 7.77
C ARG A 27 -1.32 -3.25 7.18
N GLN A 28 -1.78 -3.71 6.02
CA GLN A 28 -2.83 -3.12 5.21
C GLN A 28 -3.95 -4.14 4.97
N SER A 29 -5.18 -3.64 4.81
CA SER A 29 -6.31 -4.41 4.27
C SER A 29 -6.58 -3.94 2.85
N PRO A 30 -6.32 -4.79 1.84
CA PRO A 30 -6.69 -4.51 0.45
C PRO A 30 -8.20 -4.29 0.27
N GLU A 31 -9.01 -4.99 1.06
CA GLU A 31 -10.47 -4.92 1.02
C GLU A 31 -10.98 -3.54 1.48
N LEU A 32 -10.35 -2.98 2.52
CA LEU A 32 -10.66 -1.65 3.03
C LEU A 32 -9.86 -0.54 2.33
N GLY A 33 -8.82 -0.91 1.58
CA GLY A 33 -7.93 0.02 0.89
C GLY A 33 -7.15 0.95 1.81
N ARG A 34 -6.86 0.51 3.05
CA ARG A 34 -6.18 1.31 4.07
C ARG A 34 -5.25 0.46 4.94
N ARG A 35 -4.42 1.12 5.74
CA ARG A 35 -3.64 0.48 6.80
C ARG A 35 -4.57 0.03 7.93
N VAL A 36 -4.23 -1.08 8.56
CA VAL A 36 -5.03 -1.68 9.65
C VAL A 36 -4.23 -1.87 10.92
N ASN A 37 -2.92 -2.10 10.83
CA ASN A 37 -2.03 -2.12 11.98
C ASN A 37 -0.74 -1.39 11.63
N GLU A 38 -0.18 -0.68 12.60
CA GLU A 38 1.11 -0.02 12.50
C GLU A 38 1.92 -0.33 13.75
N SER A 39 3.23 -0.53 13.61
CA SER A 39 4.14 -0.59 14.75
C SER A 39 4.33 0.80 15.35
N ASP A 40 4.89 0.83 16.55
CA ASP A 40 5.47 2.04 17.09
C ASP A 40 6.49 2.62 16.10
N VAL A 41 6.57 3.95 16.09
CA VAL A 41 7.47 4.73 15.22
C VAL A 41 8.85 4.75 15.87
N LEU A 42 9.83 4.14 15.22
CA LEU A 42 11.21 4.12 15.70
C LEU A 42 12.05 5.15 14.93
N PRO A 43 13.08 5.76 15.54
CA PRO A 43 13.99 6.63 14.81
C PRO A 43 14.72 5.85 13.71
N SER A 44 14.81 6.43 12.51
CA SER A 44 15.56 5.82 11.41
C SER A 44 17.05 6.18 11.53
N LEU A 45 17.91 5.16 11.47
CA LEU A 45 19.37 5.33 11.36
C LEU A 45 19.80 5.86 9.97
N ARG A 46 18.87 5.88 9.00
CA ARG A 46 19.12 6.26 7.60
C ARG A 46 18.31 7.52 7.30
N HIS A 47 18.85 8.67 7.70
CA HIS A 47 18.12 9.95 7.65
C HIS A 47 17.85 10.47 6.22
N ASN A 48 18.59 10.00 5.21
CA ASN A 48 18.52 10.54 3.85
C ASN A 48 17.82 9.62 2.83
N ASP A 49 17.52 8.37 3.20
CA ASP A 49 16.90 7.41 2.28
C ASP A 49 15.41 7.23 2.62
N THR A 50 14.52 7.71 1.76
CA THR A 50 13.06 7.57 1.93
C THR A 50 12.54 6.47 1.00
N TYR A 51 12.24 5.29 1.54
CA TYR A 51 11.78 4.14 0.79
C TYR A 51 10.82 3.26 1.60
N ILE A 52 10.07 2.41 0.92
CA ILE A 52 9.39 1.27 1.51
C ILE A 52 10.08 -0.03 1.10
N GLU A 53 9.95 -1.05 1.93
CA GLU A 53 10.42 -2.41 1.66
C GLU A 53 9.25 -3.39 1.75
N CYS A 54 9.09 -4.19 0.69
CA CYS A 54 8.08 -5.24 0.65
C CYS A 54 8.49 -6.42 1.54
N LYS A 55 7.65 -6.82 2.51
CA LYS A 55 7.99 -7.96 3.39
C LYS A 55 7.96 -9.32 2.69
N CYS A 56 7.35 -9.43 1.51
CA CYS A 56 7.28 -10.68 0.75
C CYS A 56 8.51 -10.93 -0.14
N CYS A 57 9.00 -9.90 -0.83
CA CYS A 57 10.09 -10.07 -1.82
C CYS A 57 11.30 -9.16 -1.55
N PHE A 58 11.30 -8.44 -0.43
CA PHE A 58 12.37 -7.53 0.03
C PHE A 58 12.75 -6.45 -0.99
N GLN A 59 11.88 -6.19 -1.97
CA GLN A 59 12.09 -5.13 -2.93
C GLN A 59 11.95 -3.78 -2.24
N ARG A 60 12.95 -2.92 -2.42
CA ARG A 60 12.92 -1.52 -2.02
C ARG A 60 12.34 -0.67 -3.14
N ILE A 61 11.49 0.27 -2.75
CA ILE A 61 10.76 1.16 -3.65
C ILE A 61 10.82 2.55 -3.03
N GLU A 62 11.22 3.55 -3.79
CA GLU A 62 11.18 4.96 -3.36
C GLU A 62 9.76 5.33 -2.89
N TYR A 63 9.68 6.05 -1.76
CA TYR A 63 8.43 6.22 -1.03
C TYR A 63 7.36 6.96 -1.83
N ASP A 64 7.69 8.06 -2.50
CA ASP A 64 6.72 8.87 -3.25
C ASP A 64 6.20 8.12 -4.47
N SER A 65 7.06 7.35 -5.14
CA SER A 65 6.71 6.44 -6.22
C SER A 65 5.77 5.32 -5.73
N ALA A 66 6.07 4.73 -4.58
CA ALA A 66 5.22 3.72 -3.97
C ALA A 66 3.84 4.28 -3.55
N ALA A 67 3.83 5.48 -2.96
CA ALA A 67 2.63 6.19 -2.56
C ALA A 67 1.73 6.49 -3.77
N SER A 68 2.34 6.97 -4.85
CA SER A 68 1.65 7.25 -6.12
C SER A 68 1.05 5.98 -6.72
N THR A 69 1.80 4.88 -6.69
CA THR A 69 1.35 3.56 -7.17
C THR A 69 0.15 3.06 -6.37
N GLY A 70 0.24 3.07 -5.04
CA GLY A 70 -0.84 2.59 -4.20
C GLY A 70 -2.10 3.45 -4.28
N LYS A 71 -1.97 4.78 -4.42
CA LYS A 71 -3.11 5.67 -4.69
C LYS A 71 -3.85 5.28 -5.97
N ARG A 72 -3.12 5.04 -7.06
CA ARG A 72 -3.71 4.60 -8.34
C ARG A 72 -4.41 3.25 -8.19
N TYR A 73 -3.78 2.30 -7.49
CA TYR A 73 -4.35 0.99 -7.23
C TYR A 73 -5.71 1.08 -6.52
N ILE A 74 -5.79 1.82 -5.41
CA ILE A 74 -7.06 2.01 -4.68
C ILE A 74 -8.13 2.68 -5.54
N GLN A 75 -7.76 3.73 -6.27
CA GLN A 75 -8.70 4.41 -7.18
C GLN A 75 -9.27 3.46 -8.24
N MET A 76 -8.43 2.60 -8.83
CA MET A 76 -8.87 1.61 -9.81
C MET A 76 -9.76 0.54 -9.19
N THR A 77 -9.36 -0.01 -8.03
CA THR A 77 -10.14 -1.04 -7.32
C THR A 77 -11.52 -0.51 -6.91
N GLN A 78 -11.60 0.72 -6.38
CA GLN A 78 -12.89 1.35 -6.04
C GLN A 78 -13.79 1.54 -7.26
N ARG A 79 -13.24 1.99 -8.39
CA ARG A 79 -14.00 2.12 -9.65
C ARG A 79 -14.53 0.78 -10.13
N LEU A 80 -13.72 -0.28 -10.08
CA LEU A 80 -14.15 -1.63 -10.45
C LEU A 80 -15.25 -2.16 -9.52
N LEU A 81 -15.15 -1.91 -8.22
CA LEU A 81 -16.19 -2.31 -7.26
C LEU A 81 -17.51 -1.56 -7.49
N GLN A 82 -17.45 -0.26 -7.78
CA GLN A 82 -18.63 0.53 -8.15
C GLN A 82 -19.26 0.04 -9.45
N ALA A 83 -18.44 -0.25 -10.47
CA ALA A 83 -18.93 -0.79 -11.73
C ALA A 83 -19.62 -2.16 -11.56
N LYS A 84 -19.07 -3.04 -10.72
CA LYS A 84 -19.69 -4.33 -10.37
C LYS A 84 -21.03 -4.16 -9.66
N ARG A 85 -21.13 -3.21 -8.72
CA ARG A 85 -22.39 -2.92 -8.02
C ARG A 85 -23.46 -2.34 -8.95
N ASN A 86 -23.04 -1.60 -9.96
CA ASN A 86 -23.92 -0.95 -10.92
C ASN A 86 -24.24 -1.82 -12.15
N MET A 87 -23.70 -3.04 -12.27
CA MET A 87 -24.18 -4.00 -13.26
C MET A 87 -25.56 -4.53 -12.80
N PRO A 88 -26.66 -4.24 -13.51
CA PRO A 88 -27.90 -4.93 -13.27
C PRO A 88 -27.67 -6.42 -13.53
N ASN A 89 -28.17 -7.29 -12.65
CA ASN A 89 -28.25 -8.73 -12.89
C ASN A 89 -28.93 -8.96 -14.25
N ARG A 90 -28.15 -9.12 -15.32
CA ARG A 90 -28.64 -9.73 -16.55
C ARG A 90 -28.64 -11.23 -16.32
N MET A 91 -29.56 -11.67 -15.45
CA MET A 91 -30.06 -13.04 -15.46
C MET A 91 -31.43 -13.00 -16.12
N SER A 92 -31.44 -13.22 -17.43
CA SER A 92 -32.57 -13.71 -18.22
C SER A 92 -31.96 -14.48 -19.39
#